data_AF-A0A7V3U6Y5-F1
#
_entry.id   AF-A0A7V3U6Y5-F1
#
_cell.length_a   1.000
_cell.length_b   1.000
_cell.length_c   1.000
_cell.angle_alpha   90.00
_cell.angle_beta   90.00
_cell.angle_gamma   90.00
#
_symmetry.space_group_name_H-M   'P 1'
#
loop_
_entity.id
_entity.type
_entity.pdbx_description
1 polymer ?
#
loop_
_entity_poly.entity_id
_entity_poly.type
_entity_poly.pdbx_seq_one_letter_code
_entity_poly.pdbx_strand_id
1 'polypeptide(L)'
;MFELSRVLIVSFIPYFLKRENSWFEKNLNSIFEAQKTQIFWEKNTLFLEKGSSFSLSFLLKKLDEMGYEKVWEIKSPGEFALRGGILDIFPINLNFGIRVEFLGNKIENIFKLPVEIKDEKKEKEILERKLKSQKLFSDLRELKPGDYLVHLDHGIGVYKQQTVYEGQQYYVIEYAQGDKLYVPLGLERKLSRYIGFSEPKISRLGSQLWIKTKKKVKKEAEKLAKELLEIYAKRETTKRPPYLPDDEIDHYLESTFPFEETPDQKRAIEEIKKDLEKEKPMDRLLCGDVGFGKTEVALRAMVKAVKSGYQAAMLCPTTILAHQHYQNLKRRLKNLPINLALL
;
A
#
# COMPACT_ATOMS: atom_id res chain seq x y z
N MET A 1 -31.50 18.65 -8.27
CA MET A 1 -30.86 17.33 -8.13
C MET A 1 -31.67 16.35 -8.96
N PHE A 2 -31.02 15.51 -9.77
CA PHE A 2 -31.72 14.44 -10.49
C PHE A 2 -31.98 13.29 -9.51
N GLU A 3 -33.24 12.92 -9.36
CA GLU A 3 -33.67 11.81 -8.54
C GLU A 3 -33.66 10.50 -9.36
N LEU A 4 -33.20 9.42 -8.75
CA LEU A 4 -33.06 8.11 -9.38
C LEU A 4 -34.06 7.12 -8.77
N SER A 5 -34.77 6.36 -9.60
CA SER A 5 -35.77 5.39 -9.14
C SER A 5 -35.15 4.06 -8.70
N ARG A 6 -34.12 3.61 -9.41
CA ARG A 6 -33.37 2.36 -9.18
C ARG A 6 -31.91 2.56 -9.52
N VAL A 7 -31.00 2.03 -8.70
CA VAL A 7 -29.56 2.02 -8.95
C VAL A 7 -28.96 0.64 -8.70
N LEU A 8 -28.16 0.17 -9.65
CA LEU A 8 -27.32 -1.02 -9.50
C LEU A 8 -25.94 -0.62 -8.95
N ILE A 9 -25.49 -1.30 -7.92
CA ILE A 9 -24.13 -1.25 -7.39
C ILE A 9 -23.50 -2.62 -7.57
N VAL A 10 -22.27 -2.67 -8.09
CA VAL A 10 -21.54 -3.94 -8.31
C VAL A 10 -20.26 -4.00 -7.49
N SER A 11 -19.83 -5.22 -7.15
CA SER A 11 -18.60 -5.46 -6.38
C SER A 11 -17.33 -4.97 -7.06
N PHE A 12 -16.36 -4.56 -6.26
CA PHE A 12 -15.00 -4.27 -6.68
C PHE A 12 -14.22 -5.57 -6.93
N ILE A 13 -14.50 -6.22 -8.06
CA ILE A 13 -13.85 -7.46 -8.52
C ILE A 13 -13.34 -7.35 -9.97
N PRO A 14 -12.30 -8.11 -10.36
CA PRO A 14 -11.73 -8.04 -11.72
C PRO A 14 -12.75 -8.25 -12.84
N TYR A 15 -13.76 -9.09 -12.60
CA TYR A 15 -14.81 -9.36 -13.60
C TYR A 15 -15.59 -8.10 -13.97
N PHE A 16 -15.91 -7.23 -13.00
CA PHE A 16 -16.66 -6.00 -13.24
C PHE A 16 -15.79 -4.83 -13.69
N LEU A 17 -14.54 -4.76 -13.22
CA LEU A 17 -13.60 -3.71 -13.65
C LEU A 17 -13.26 -3.78 -15.14
N LYS A 18 -13.32 -4.98 -15.75
CA LYS A 18 -13.08 -5.17 -17.19
C LYS A 18 -14.24 -4.74 -18.09
N ARG A 19 -15.38 -4.37 -17.53
CA ARG A 19 -16.60 -4.03 -18.28
C ARG A 19 -16.83 -2.53 -18.23
N GLU A 20 -17.24 -1.92 -19.34
CA GLU A 20 -17.59 -0.51 -19.38
C GLU A 20 -18.90 -0.21 -18.62
N ASN A 21 -19.08 1.02 -18.15
CA ASN A 21 -20.29 1.42 -17.42
C ASN A 21 -21.55 1.26 -18.28
N SER A 22 -21.45 1.53 -19.58
CA SER A 22 -22.52 1.30 -20.57
C SER A 22 -22.99 -0.17 -20.66
N TRP A 23 -22.12 -1.13 -20.33
CA TRP A 23 -22.47 -2.54 -20.34
C TRP A 23 -23.45 -2.87 -19.21
N PHE A 24 -23.27 -2.28 -18.03
CA PHE A 24 -24.16 -2.50 -16.89
C PHE A 24 -25.54 -1.90 -17.13
N GLU A 25 -25.62 -0.73 -17.75
CA GLU A 25 -26.88 -0.11 -18.14
C GLU A 25 -27.67 -1.00 -19.11
N LYS A 26 -27.01 -1.52 -20.15
CA LYS A 26 -27.63 -2.43 -21.14
C LYS A 26 -28.09 -3.77 -20.55
N ASN A 27 -27.41 -4.25 -19.51
CA ASN A 27 -27.66 -5.56 -18.90
C ASN A 27 -28.40 -5.48 -17.56
N LEU A 28 -28.96 -4.32 -17.19
CA LEU A 28 -29.52 -4.12 -15.85
C LEU A 28 -30.62 -5.14 -15.51
N ASN A 29 -31.54 -5.39 -16.45
CA ASN A 29 -32.64 -6.34 -16.25
C ASN A 29 -32.16 -7.81 -16.22
N SER A 30 -31.20 -8.18 -17.07
CA SER A 30 -30.65 -9.54 -17.07
C SER A 30 -29.85 -9.82 -15.80
N ILE A 31 -29.12 -8.82 -15.28
CA ILE A 31 -28.44 -8.89 -13.98
C ILE A 31 -29.45 -9.04 -12.84
N PHE A 32 -30.57 -8.32 -12.89
CA PHE A 32 -31.62 -8.39 -11.87
C PHE A 32 -32.26 -9.79 -11.81
N GLU A 33 -32.56 -10.40 -12.96
CA GLU A 33 -33.09 -11.78 -12.99
C GLU A 33 -32.03 -12.81 -12.60
N ALA A 34 -30.77 -12.62 -13.02
CA ALA A 34 -29.68 -13.49 -12.63
C ALA A 34 -29.39 -13.42 -11.12
N GLN A 35 -29.58 -12.27 -10.47
CA GLN A 35 -29.40 -12.12 -9.03
C GLN A 35 -30.32 -13.06 -8.23
N LYS A 36 -31.54 -13.32 -8.71
CA LYS A 36 -32.50 -14.19 -8.03
C LYS A 36 -32.15 -15.69 -8.12
N THR A 37 -31.38 -16.08 -9.13
CA THR A 37 -31.16 -17.49 -9.49
C THR A 37 -29.71 -17.93 -9.35
N GLN A 38 -28.76 -16.98 -9.35
CA GLN A 38 -27.33 -17.27 -9.38
C GLN A 38 -26.61 -16.62 -8.19
N ILE A 39 -26.00 -17.45 -7.35
CA ILE A 39 -25.23 -17.05 -6.15
C ILE A 39 -24.17 -15.99 -6.47
N PHE A 40 -23.52 -16.09 -7.64
CA PHE A 40 -22.50 -15.11 -8.06
C PHE A 40 -23.08 -13.69 -8.12
N TRP A 41 -24.23 -13.51 -8.76
CA TRP A 41 -24.87 -12.22 -8.91
C TRP A 41 -25.46 -11.74 -7.59
N GLU A 42 -26.14 -12.62 -6.85
CA GLU A 42 -26.64 -12.34 -5.49
C GLU A 42 -25.54 -11.78 -4.56
N LYS A 43 -24.35 -12.41 -4.58
CA LYS A 43 -23.22 -11.99 -3.74
C LYS A 43 -22.60 -10.68 -4.21
N ASN A 44 -22.55 -10.44 -5.52
CA ASN A 44 -21.75 -9.36 -6.09
C ASN A 44 -22.52 -8.15 -6.64
N THR A 45 -23.84 -8.12 -6.45
CA THR A 45 -24.67 -6.97 -6.81
C THR A 45 -25.56 -6.52 -5.65
N LEU A 46 -25.90 -5.24 -5.67
CA LEU A 46 -26.82 -4.60 -4.75
C LEU A 46 -27.71 -3.66 -5.57
N PHE A 47 -29.01 -3.91 -5.54
CA PHE A 47 -30.00 -3.04 -6.15
C PHE A 47 -30.63 -2.17 -5.07
N LEU A 48 -30.58 -0.86 -5.26
CA LEU A 48 -31.23 0.12 -4.40
C LEU A 48 -32.38 0.75 -5.17
N GLU A 49 -33.57 0.66 -4.60
CA GLU A 49 -34.79 1.18 -5.19
C GLU A 49 -35.52 2.07 -4.19
N LYS A 50 -36.10 3.15 -4.71
CA LYS A 50 -36.94 4.03 -3.90
C LYS A 50 -38.10 3.22 -3.32
N GLY A 51 -38.30 3.34 -2.01
CA GLY A 51 -39.35 2.62 -1.27
C GLY A 51 -38.95 1.24 -0.74
N SER A 52 -37.81 0.68 -1.14
CA SER A 52 -37.32 -0.59 -0.60
C SER A 52 -36.86 -0.44 0.85
N SER A 53 -37.00 -1.51 1.63
CA SER A 53 -36.59 -1.55 3.03
C SER A 53 -35.32 -2.37 3.22
N PHE A 54 -34.29 -1.73 3.74
CA PHE A 54 -33.00 -2.33 4.09
C PHE A 54 -32.55 -1.82 5.45
N SER A 55 -32.01 -2.70 6.29
CA SER A 55 -31.29 -2.22 7.48
C SER A 55 -29.96 -1.60 7.06
N LEU A 56 -29.62 -0.45 7.65
CA LEU A 56 -28.34 0.22 7.39
C LEU A 56 -27.16 -0.72 7.70
N SER A 57 -27.24 -1.49 8.79
CA SER A 57 -26.20 -2.45 9.15
C SER A 57 -25.95 -3.50 8.06
N PHE A 58 -27.01 -4.03 7.44
CA PHE A 58 -26.91 -4.96 6.32
C PHE A 58 -26.24 -4.30 5.12
N LEU A 59 -26.66 -3.10 4.73
CA LEU A 59 -26.09 -2.40 3.57
C LEU A 59 -24.61 -2.08 3.75
N LEU A 60 -24.23 -1.60 4.95
CA LEU A 60 -22.83 -1.31 5.25
C LEU A 60 -21.97 -2.56 5.17
N LYS A 61 -22.47 -3.68 5.72
CA LYS A 61 -21.81 -4.98 5.63
C LYS A 61 -21.70 -5.43 4.17
N LYS A 62 -22.79 -5.33 3.40
CA LYS A 62 -22.83 -5.74 2.00
C LYS A 62 -21.88 -4.91 1.12
N LEU A 63 -21.84 -3.59 1.27
CA LEU A 63 -20.90 -2.71 0.55
C LEU A 63 -19.45 -3.03 0.89
N ASP A 64 -19.18 -3.25 2.17
CA ASP A 64 -17.89 -3.67 2.66
C ASP A 64 -17.49 -5.06 2.14
N GLU A 65 -18.41 -6.02 2.04
CA GLU A 65 -18.23 -7.34 1.42
C GLU A 65 -18.03 -7.25 -0.10
N MET A 66 -18.66 -6.27 -0.74
CA MET A 66 -18.50 -5.97 -2.15
C MET A 66 -17.19 -5.22 -2.45
N GLY A 67 -16.46 -4.77 -1.43
CA GLY A 67 -15.12 -4.18 -1.57
C GLY A 67 -15.06 -2.68 -1.60
N TYR A 68 -16.14 -2.03 -1.18
CA TYR A 68 -16.15 -0.59 -1.02
C TYR A 68 -15.47 -0.18 0.29
N GLU A 69 -14.77 0.95 0.26
CA GLU A 69 -14.04 1.49 1.41
C GLU A 69 -14.88 2.53 2.14
N LYS A 70 -14.99 2.40 3.47
CA LYS A 70 -15.67 3.38 4.30
C LYS A 70 -14.80 4.62 4.52
N VAL A 71 -15.28 5.77 4.08
CA VAL A 71 -14.60 7.07 4.19
C VAL A 71 -15.49 8.11 4.89
N TRP A 72 -14.91 9.27 5.21
CA TRP A 72 -15.67 10.40 5.76
C TRP A 72 -16.46 11.15 4.69
N GLU A 73 -15.92 11.22 3.48
CA GLU A 73 -16.49 11.88 2.31
C GLU A 73 -16.00 11.15 1.07
N ILE A 74 -16.91 10.84 0.15
CA ILE A 74 -16.57 10.14 -1.09
C ILE A 74 -15.91 11.07 -2.09
N LYS A 75 -14.87 10.59 -2.77
CA LYS A 75 -14.14 11.32 -3.81
C LYS A 75 -13.90 10.47 -5.06
N SER A 76 -13.73 9.17 -4.88
CA SER A 76 -13.40 8.24 -5.95
C SER A 76 -14.34 7.04 -5.97
N PRO A 77 -14.50 6.35 -7.12
CA PRO A 77 -15.28 5.13 -7.18
C PRO A 77 -14.76 4.06 -6.22
N GLY A 78 -15.67 3.25 -5.68
CA GLY A 78 -15.36 2.24 -4.67
C GLY A 78 -15.36 2.77 -3.23
N GLU A 79 -15.82 3.98 -2.99
CA GLU A 79 -15.91 4.57 -1.65
C GLU A 79 -17.37 4.72 -1.18
N PHE A 80 -17.61 4.69 0.13
CA PHE A 80 -18.89 5.04 0.72
C PHE A 80 -18.73 5.78 2.06
N ALA A 81 -19.70 6.64 2.40
CA ALA A 81 -19.74 7.39 3.64
C ALA A 81 -21.15 7.36 4.26
N LEU A 82 -21.23 7.14 5.58
CA LEU A 82 -22.49 7.13 6.32
C LEU A 82 -22.55 8.31 7.30
N ARG A 83 -23.63 9.08 7.24
CA ARG A 83 -23.91 10.22 8.11
C ARG A 83 -25.36 10.16 8.59
N GLY A 84 -25.59 9.52 9.73
CA GLY A 84 -26.95 9.29 10.23
C GLY A 84 -27.77 8.44 9.27
N GLY A 85 -28.90 8.98 8.80
CA GLY A 85 -29.77 8.34 7.79
C GLY A 85 -29.33 8.57 6.33
N ILE A 86 -28.16 9.17 6.09
CA ILE A 86 -27.67 9.46 4.74
C ILE A 86 -26.48 8.54 4.42
N LEU A 87 -26.56 7.84 3.30
CA LEU A 87 -25.50 6.98 2.78
C LEU A 87 -25.05 7.47 1.40
N ASP A 88 -23.85 8.02 1.34
CA ASP A 88 -23.20 8.41 0.09
C ASP A 88 -22.37 7.24 -0.42
N ILE A 89 -22.48 6.89 -1.70
CA ILE A 89 -21.77 5.78 -2.33
C ILE A 89 -21.24 6.26 -3.68
N PHE A 90 -20.02 5.87 -4.06
CA PHE A 90 -19.53 6.04 -5.42
C PHE A 90 -19.40 4.68 -6.12
N PRO A 91 -20.43 4.22 -6.84
CA PRO A 91 -20.41 2.91 -7.51
C PRO A 91 -19.34 2.84 -8.59
N ILE A 92 -18.63 1.71 -8.69
CA ILE A 92 -17.60 1.51 -9.73
C ILE A 92 -18.18 1.37 -11.15
N ASN A 93 -19.49 1.09 -11.24
CA ASN A 93 -20.23 0.92 -12.48
C ASN A 93 -20.99 2.18 -12.91
N LEU A 94 -20.74 3.33 -12.26
CA LEU A 94 -21.28 4.63 -12.61
C LEU A 94 -20.15 5.66 -12.72
N ASN A 95 -20.42 6.76 -13.43
CA ASN A 95 -19.48 7.88 -13.54
C ASN A 95 -19.67 8.94 -12.44
N PHE A 96 -20.60 8.73 -11.50
CA PHE A 96 -20.93 9.70 -10.47
C PHE A 96 -21.27 9.03 -9.13
N GLY A 97 -21.10 9.79 -8.05
CA GLY A 97 -21.57 9.39 -6.73
C GLY A 97 -23.07 9.51 -6.58
N ILE A 98 -23.65 8.71 -5.70
CA ILE A 98 -25.06 8.76 -5.34
C ILE A 98 -25.21 9.00 -3.85
N ARG A 99 -26.31 9.65 -3.46
CA ARG A 99 -26.77 9.80 -2.09
C ARG A 99 -28.07 9.05 -1.90
N VAL A 100 -28.12 8.18 -0.90
CA VAL A 100 -29.30 7.41 -0.53
C VAL A 100 -29.76 7.93 0.83
N GLU A 101 -30.97 8.48 0.87
CA GLU A 101 -31.58 8.99 2.10
C GLU A 101 -32.56 7.97 2.67
N PHE A 102 -32.39 7.66 3.95
CA PHE A 102 -33.19 6.68 4.68
C PHE A 102 -34.09 7.36 5.70
N LEU A 103 -35.35 6.89 5.74
CA LEU A 103 -36.27 7.12 6.85
C LEU A 103 -36.43 5.80 7.62
N GLY A 104 -35.72 5.68 8.75
CA GLY A 104 -35.58 4.41 9.46
C GLY A 104 -34.82 3.39 8.61
N ASN A 105 -35.51 2.30 8.22
CA ASN A 105 -34.96 1.27 7.34
C ASN A 105 -35.48 1.37 5.90
N LYS A 106 -36.20 2.43 5.53
CA LYS A 106 -36.78 2.57 4.19
C LYS A 106 -36.01 3.60 3.39
N ILE A 107 -35.67 3.28 2.14
CA ILE A 107 -35.08 4.24 1.20
C ILE A 107 -36.17 5.23 0.79
N GLU A 108 -35.98 6.49 1.15
CA GLU A 108 -36.89 7.58 0.81
C GLU A 108 -36.55 8.15 -0.56
N ASN A 109 -35.29 8.55 -0.77
CA ASN A 109 -34.82 9.17 -2.00
C ASN A 109 -33.42 8.68 -2.39
N ILE A 110 -33.14 8.69 -3.69
CA ILE A 110 -31.80 8.46 -4.24
C ILE A 110 -31.45 9.64 -5.16
N PHE A 111 -30.37 10.34 -4.87
CA PHE A 111 -29.93 11.50 -5.63
C PHE A 111 -28.58 11.27 -6.31
N LYS A 112 -28.41 11.78 -7.54
CA LYS A 112 -27.08 11.97 -8.13
C LYS A 112 -26.35 13.07 -7.37
N LEU A 113 -25.12 12.80 -6.94
CA LEU A 113 -24.19 13.77 -6.36
C LEU A 113 -23.38 14.49 -7.45
N PRO A 114 -22.82 15.68 -7.16
CA PRO A 114 -21.98 16.43 -8.09
C PRO A 114 -20.57 15.82 -8.27
N VAL A 115 -20.17 14.87 -7.44
CA VAL A 115 -18.89 14.15 -7.60
C VAL A 115 -19.01 13.20 -8.78
N GLU A 116 -18.18 13.42 -9.80
CA GLU A 116 -18.16 12.63 -11.02
C GLU A 116 -16.76 12.47 -11.60
N ILE A 117 -16.58 11.43 -12.40
CA ILE A 117 -15.33 11.11 -13.10
C ILE A 117 -15.51 11.38 -14.59
N LYS A 118 -14.48 11.97 -15.21
CA LYS A 118 -14.45 12.27 -16.65
C LYS A 118 -13.83 11.15 -17.47
N ASP A 119 -12.88 10.43 -16.89
CA ASP A 119 -12.13 9.36 -17.55
C ASP A 119 -12.33 8.03 -16.83
N GLU A 120 -13.28 7.26 -17.33
CA GLU A 120 -13.63 5.94 -16.81
C GLU A 120 -12.44 4.95 -16.87
N LYS A 121 -11.66 4.99 -17.95
CA LYS A 121 -10.54 4.05 -18.17
C LYS A 121 -9.45 4.27 -17.14
N LYS A 122 -9.07 5.53 -16.93
CA LYS A 122 -8.06 5.89 -15.93
C LYS A 122 -8.47 5.47 -14.52
N GLU A 123 -9.71 5.72 -14.14
CA GLU A 123 -10.21 5.30 -12.82
C GLU A 123 -10.22 3.78 -12.68
N LYS A 124 -10.66 3.04 -13.70
CA LYS A 124 -10.61 1.57 -13.69
C LYS A 124 -9.19 1.03 -13.59
N GLU A 125 -8.21 1.63 -14.25
CA GLU A 125 -6.80 1.26 -14.06
C GLU A 125 -6.30 1.51 -12.63
N ILE A 126 -6.67 2.64 -12.01
CA ILE A 126 -6.34 2.94 -10.61
C ILE A 126 -6.95 1.89 -9.68
N LEU A 127 -8.22 1.54 -9.91
CA LEU A 127 -8.94 0.51 -9.17
C LEU A 127 -8.30 -0.87 -9.35
N GLU A 128 -7.90 -1.24 -10.57
CA GLU A 128 -7.19 -2.49 -10.82
C GLU A 128 -5.84 -2.54 -10.10
N ARG A 129 -5.08 -1.44 -10.09
CA ARG A 129 -3.82 -1.33 -9.33
C ARG A 129 -4.06 -1.47 -7.83
N LYS A 130 -5.09 -0.81 -7.29
CA LYS A 130 -5.52 -0.97 -5.88
C LYS A 130 -5.83 -2.43 -5.58
N LEU A 131 -6.61 -3.10 -6.42
CA LEU A 131 -6.98 -4.50 -6.24
C LEU A 131 -5.77 -5.46 -6.32
N LYS A 132 -4.82 -5.19 -7.23
CA LYS A 132 -3.54 -5.93 -7.30
C LYS A 132 -2.67 -5.70 -6.06
N SER A 133 -2.56 -4.46 -5.59
CA SER A 133 -1.83 -4.14 -4.36
C SER A 133 -2.48 -4.76 -3.12
N GLN A 134 -3.81 -4.87 -3.06
CA GLN A 134 -4.50 -5.52 -1.94
C GLN A 134 -4.30 -7.03 -1.93
N LYS A 135 -4.28 -7.69 -3.10
CA LYS A 135 -3.92 -9.11 -3.23
C LYS A 135 -2.49 -9.42 -2.76
N LEU A 136 -1.57 -8.46 -2.82
CA LEU A 136 -0.20 -8.61 -2.31
C LEU A 136 -0.14 -8.68 -0.77
N PHE A 137 -1.13 -8.15 -0.04
CA PHE A 137 -1.14 -8.14 1.44
C PHE A 137 -1.91 -9.30 2.07
N SER A 138 -2.74 -10.02 1.29
CA SER A 138 -3.47 -11.20 1.74
C SER A 138 -2.75 -12.49 1.35
N ASP A 139 -1.44 -12.58 1.57
CA ASP A 139 -0.71 -13.82 1.35
C ASP A 139 -1.01 -14.80 2.50
N LEU A 140 -2.21 -15.38 2.43
CA LEU A 140 -2.73 -16.39 3.37
C LEU A 140 -2.40 -17.82 2.90
N ARG A 141 -1.45 -17.97 1.97
CA ARG A 141 -0.98 -19.29 1.54
C ARG A 141 -0.27 -19.96 2.70
N GLU A 142 -0.53 -21.26 2.87
CA GLU A 142 0.11 -22.10 3.90
C GLU A 142 -0.15 -21.65 5.36
N LEU A 143 -1.31 -21.05 5.65
CA LEU A 143 -1.69 -20.71 7.03
C LEU A 143 -1.70 -21.94 7.93
N LYS A 144 -0.98 -21.86 9.06
CA LYS A 144 -0.95 -22.88 10.10
C LYS A 144 -1.74 -22.44 11.33
N PRO A 145 -2.48 -23.35 11.98
CA PRO A 145 -3.08 -23.07 13.28
C PRO A 145 -2.03 -22.50 14.24
N GLY A 146 -2.32 -21.34 14.84
CA GLY A 146 -1.38 -20.60 15.68
C GLY A 146 -0.76 -19.37 15.02
N ASP A 147 -0.83 -19.23 13.70
CA ASP A 147 -0.32 -18.04 13.00
C ASP A 147 -1.09 -16.78 13.42
N TYR A 148 -0.36 -15.69 13.64
CA TYR A 148 -0.96 -14.40 13.95
C TYR A 148 -1.47 -13.72 12.67
N LEU A 149 -2.73 -13.31 12.70
CA LEU A 149 -3.40 -12.58 11.64
C LEU A 149 -3.83 -11.20 12.13
N VAL A 150 -3.74 -10.22 11.23
CA VAL A 150 -4.25 -8.87 11.43
C VAL A 150 -5.54 -8.74 10.63
N HIS A 151 -6.66 -8.52 11.32
CA HIS A 151 -7.91 -8.10 10.70
C HIS A 151 -7.99 -6.57 10.69
N LEU A 152 -8.28 -5.97 9.54
CA LEU A 152 -8.30 -4.51 9.35
C LEU A 152 -9.16 -3.74 10.38
N ASP A 153 -10.27 -4.34 10.81
CA ASP A 153 -11.25 -3.72 11.71
C ASP A 153 -11.12 -4.15 13.19
N HIS A 154 -10.53 -5.32 13.44
CA HIS A 154 -10.59 -5.98 14.75
C HIS A 154 -9.22 -6.16 15.40
N GLY A 155 -8.14 -5.94 14.65
CA GLY A 155 -6.78 -6.02 15.15
C GLY A 155 -6.19 -7.40 15.02
N ILE A 156 -5.26 -7.73 15.92
CA ILE A 156 -4.44 -8.93 15.84
C ILE A 156 -5.15 -10.08 16.55
N GLY A 157 -5.33 -11.19 15.84
CA GLY A 157 -5.88 -12.44 16.36
C GLY A 157 -5.02 -13.64 15.95
N VAL A 158 -5.39 -14.82 16.45
CA VAL A 158 -4.70 -16.09 16.20
C VAL A 158 -5.54 -16.93 15.26
N TYR A 159 -4.99 -17.32 14.11
CA TYR A 159 -5.67 -18.24 13.21
C TYR A 159 -5.80 -19.62 13.85
N LYS A 160 -6.99 -20.22 13.77
CA LYS A 160 -7.24 -21.57 14.27
C LYS A 160 -7.37 -22.56 13.15
N GLN A 161 -8.43 -22.43 12.35
CA GLN A 161 -8.75 -23.37 11.29
C GLN A 161 -9.76 -22.75 10.33
N GLN A 162 -9.96 -23.42 9.20
CA GLN A 162 -11.12 -23.21 8.36
C GLN A 162 -12.28 -24.08 8.84
N THR A 163 -13.49 -23.55 8.79
CA THR A 163 -14.71 -24.31 9.11
C THR A 163 -15.80 -24.03 8.09
N VAL A 164 -16.78 -24.93 7.99
CA VAL A 164 -17.96 -24.77 7.14
C VAL A 164 -19.15 -24.55 8.06
N TYR A 165 -19.87 -23.45 7.85
CA TYR A 165 -21.13 -23.16 8.54
C TYR A 165 -22.18 -22.81 7.49
N GLU A 166 -23.33 -23.49 7.52
CA GLU A 166 -24.43 -23.28 6.55
C GLU A 166 -23.98 -23.35 5.07
N GLY A 167 -23.06 -24.27 4.75
CA GLY A 167 -22.55 -24.45 3.38
C GLY A 167 -21.53 -23.39 2.92
N GLN A 168 -21.20 -22.41 3.75
CA GLN A 168 -20.18 -21.40 3.49
C GLN A 168 -18.91 -21.66 4.31
N GLN A 169 -17.74 -21.49 3.68
CA GLN A 169 -16.44 -21.62 4.35
C GLN A 169 -16.04 -20.32 5.05
N TYR A 170 -15.41 -20.45 6.22
CA TYR A 170 -14.92 -19.35 7.04
C TYR A 170 -13.51 -19.64 7.59
N TYR A 171 -12.69 -18.60 7.69
CA TYR A 171 -11.51 -18.57 8.55
C TYR A 171 -11.94 -18.26 9.98
N VAL A 172 -11.53 -19.11 10.93
CA VAL A 172 -11.77 -18.89 12.37
C VAL A 172 -10.55 -18.24 12.99
N ILE A 173 -10.74 -17.06 13.57
CA ILE A 173 -9.69 -16.30 14.24
C ILE A 173 -10.10 -16.11 15.70
N GLU A 174 -9.22 -16.51 16.61
CA GLU A 174 -9.41 -16.32 18.05
C GLU A 174 -8.75 -15.00 18.50
N TYR A 175 -9.46 -14.28 19.36
CA TYR A 175 -9.05 -13.04 20.00
C TYR A 175 -8.91 -13.25 21.51
N ALA A 176 -8.49 -12.21 22.22
CA ALA A 176 -8.31 -12.28 23.67
C ALA A 176 -9.63 -12.69 24.37
N GLN A 177 -9.52 -13.40 25.50
CA GLN A 177 -10.66 -13.91 26.28
C GLN A 177 -11.51 -14.99 25.59
N GLY A 178 -11.00 -15.63 24.53
CA GLY A 178 -11.70 -16.72 23.84
C GLY A 178 -12.73 -16.25 22.82
N ASP A 179 -12.79 -14.95 22.56
CA ASP A 179 -13.62 -14.34 21.52
C ASP A 179 -13.24 -14.91 20.14
N LYS A 180 -14.22 -15.29 19.31
CA LYS A 180 -13.97 -15.85 17.97
C LYS A 180 -14.61 -14.99 16.88
N LEU A 181 -13.86 -14.74 15.82
CA LEU A 181 -14.32 -14.09 14.61
C LEU A 181 -14.32 -15.09 13.46
N TYR A 182 -15.45 -15.16 12.75
CA TYR A 182 -15.61 -15.98 11.56
C TYR A 182 -15.55 -15.07 10.34
N VAL A 183 -14.49 -15.19 9.54
CA VAL A 183 -14.29 -14.39 8.32
C VAL A 183 -14.62 -15.25 7.10
N PRO A 184 -15.66 -14.94 6.32
CA PRO A 184 -16.02 -15.70 5.13
C PRO A 184 -14.86 -15.84 4.13
N LEU A 185 -14.75 -17.02 3.53
CA LEU A 185 -13.88 -17.27 2.37
C LEU A 185 -14.40 -16.41 1.19
N GLY A 186 -13.57 -15.49 0.70
CA GLY A 186 -13.91 -14.39 -0.21
C GLY A 186 -13.66 -12.98 0.38
N LEU A 187 -13.53 -12.86 1.72
CA LEU A 187 -13.19 -11.59 2.40
C LEU A 187 -11.75 -11.56 2.93
N GLU A 188 -10.86 -12.37 2.35
CA GLU A 188 -9.45 -12.49 2.76
C GLU A 188 -8.70 -11.16 2.66
N ARG A 189 -9.18 -10.22 1.83
CA ARG A 189 -8.61 -8.87 1.72
C ARG A 189 -8.55 -8.10 3.05
N LYS A 190 -9.36 -8.50 4.04
CA LYS A 190 -9.36 -7.91 5.38
C LYS A 190 -8.32 -8.52 6.31
N LEU A 191 -7.71 -9.61 5.88
CA LEU A 191 -6.76 -10.40 6.63
C LEU A 191 -5.38 -10.25 6.02
N SER A 192 -4.41 -9.95 6.86
CA SER A 192 -3.00 -9.98 6.52
C SER A 192 -2.27 -10.76 7.59
N ARG A 193 -1.22 -11.50 7.22
CA ARG A 193 -0.37 -12.15 8.21
C ARG A 193 0.34 -11.07 9.04
N TYR A 194 0.38 -11.25 10.36
CA TYR A 194 1.16 -10.36 11.20
C TYR A 194 2.64 -10.58 10.92
N ILE A 195 3.35 -9.50 10.58
CA ILE A 195 4.78 -9.49 10.37
C ILE A 195 5.35 -8.53 11.41
N GLY A 196 6.09 -9.07 12.37
CA GLY A 196 6.70 -8.28 13.44
C GLY A 196 7.88 -9.02 14.07
N PHE A 197 8.73 -8.27 14.73
CA PHE A 197 9.95 -8.78 15.38
C PHE A 197 9.70 -9.35 16.78
N SER A 198 8.46 -9.26 17.29
CA SER A 198 8.04 -9.74 18.61
C SER A 198 6.65 -10.35 18.56
N GLU A 199 6.35 -11.20 19.54
CA GLU A 199 4.99 -11.73 19.73
C GLU A 199 3.99 -10.59 19.95
N PRO A 200 2.91 -10.53 19.16
CA PRO A 200 1.95 -9.44 19.27
C PRO A 200 1.02 -9.63 20.46
N LYS A 201 0.54 -8.51 21.01
CA LYS A 201 -0.58 -8.52 21.94
C LYS A 201 -1.88 -8.81 21.17
N ILE A 202 -2.54 -9.91 21.51
CA ILE A 202 -3.84 -10.29 20.93
C ILE A 202 -4.88 -9.22 21.28
N SER A 203 -5.61 -8.76 20.27
CA SER A 203 -6.65 -7.75 20.40
C SER A 203 -7.93 -8.35 21.00
N ARG A 204 -8.84 -7.50 21.49
CA ARG A 204 -10.16 -7.92 22.00
C ARG A 204 -11.24 -7.42 21.04
N LEU A 205 -12.22 -8.27 20.73
CA LEU A 205 -13.33 -7.88 19.86
C LEU A 205 -14.15 -6.76 20.50
N GLY A 206 -14.62 -5.82 19.69
CA GLY A 206 -15.37 -4.64 20.15
C GLY A 206 -14.56 -3.57 20.90
N SER A 207 -13.27 -3.79 21.16
CA SER A 207 -12.43 -2.80 21.84
C SER A 207 -12.09 -1.61 20.93
N GLN A 208 -12.19 -0.40 21.48
CA GLN A 208 -11.76 0.83 20.80
C GLN A 208 -10.23 0.99 20.76
N LEU A 209 -9.47 0.10 21.42
CA LEU A 209 -8.01 0.17 21.46
C LEU A 209 -7.40 0.10 20.06
N TRP A 210 -7.86 -0.85 19.23
CA TRP A 210 -7.37 -0.99 17.85
C TRP A 210 -7.62 0.26 17.01
N ILE A 211 -8.83 0.83 17.11
CA ILE A 211 -9.21 2.04 16.39
C ILE A 211 -8.34 3.23 16.84
N LYS A 212 -8.11 3.38 18.14
CA LYS A 212 -7.22 4.42 18.69
C LYS A 212 -5.78 4.24 18.22
N THR A 213 -5.24 3.02 18.26
CA THR A 213 -3.90 2.69 17.78
C THR A 213 -3.76 3.00 16.29
N LYS A 214 -4.72 2.55 15.46
CA LYS A 214 -4.75 2.84 14.01
C LYS A 214 -4.76 4.34 13.73
N LYS A 215 -5.58 5.10 14.46
CA LYS A 215 -5.64 6.57 14.34
C LYS A 215 -4.32 7.23 14.72
N LYS A 216 -3.68 6.79 15.81
CA LYS A 216 -2.38 7.30 16.27
C LYS A 216 -1.29 7.02 15.23
N VAL A 217 -1.14 5.76 14.82
CA VAL A 217 -0.13 5.34 13.83
C VAL A 217 -0.34 6.05 12.49
N LYS A 218 -1.60 6.23 12.04
CA LYS A 218 -1.90 7.01 10.84
C LYS A 218 -1.38 8.44 10.94
N LYS A 219 -1.62 9.12 12.07
CA LYS A 219 -1.14 10.50 12.29
C LYS A 219 0.40 10.58 12.31
N GLU A 220 1.07 9.60 12.92
CA GLU A 220 2.53 9.52 12.93
C GLU A 220 3.10 9.27 11.53
N ALA A 221 2.49 8.37 10.76
CA ALA A 221 2.85 8.11 9.37
C ALA A 221 2.65 9.34 8.46
N GLU A 222 1.52 10.04 8.62
CA GLU A 222 1.26 11.31 7.90
C GLU A 222 2.28 12.39 8.26
N LYS A 223 2.70 12.47 9.54
CA LYS A 223 3.75 13.41 9.97
C LYS A 223 5.09 13.08 9.31
N LEU A 224 5.51 11.81 9.34
CA LEU A 224 6.73 11.36 8.68
C LEU A 224 6.69 11.62 7.16
N ALA A 225 5.55 11.35 6.51
CA ALA A 225 5.39 11.60 5.08
C ALA A 225 5.54 13.09 4.74
N LYS A 226 4.99 13.98 5.57
CA LYS A 226 5.17 15.44 5.40
C LYS A 226 6.63 15.85 5.56
N GLU A 227 7.31 15.37 6.60
CA GLU A 227 8.72 15.66 6.84
C GLU A 227 9.59 15.20 5.66
N LEU A 228 9.34 14.00 5.13
CA LEU A 228 10.03 13.50 3.94
C LEU A 228 9.76 14.39 2.72
N LEU A 229 8.49 14.75 2.47
CA LEU A 229 8.13 15.64 1.35
C LEU A 229 8.81 17.00 1.45
N GLU A 230 8.90 17.57 2.64
CA GLU A 230 9.62 18.82 2.87
C GLU A 230 11.13 18.69 2.57
N ILE A 231 11.75 17.58 2.95
CA ILE A 231 13.15 17.27 2.59
C ILE A 231 13.30 17.17 1.07
N TYR A 232 12.43 16.43 0.39
CA TYR A 232 12.49 16.29 -1.07
C TYR A 232 12.27 17.61 -1.80
N ALA A 233 11.30 18.42 -1.36
CA ALA A 233 11.03 19.73 -1.94
C ALA A 233 12.24 20.67 -1.82
N LYS A 234 12.86 20.73 -0.63
CA LYS A 234 14.10 21.50 -0.42
C LYS A 234 15.20 21.02 -1.38
N ARG A 235 15.39 19.70 -1.48
CA ARG A 235 16.40 19.10 -2.37
C ARG A 235 16.15 19.34 -3.86
N GLU A 236 14.91 19.50 -4.29
CA GLU A 236 14.60 19.85 -5.68
C GLU A 236 15.03 21.26 -6.04
N THR A 237 14.93 22.18 -5.09
CA THR A 237 15.37 23.57 -5.27
C THR A 237 16.87 23.76 -5.07
N THR A 238 17.52 22.89 -4.28
CA THR A 238 18.95 22.93 -4.04
C THR A 238 19.73 22.45 -5.26
N LYS A 239 20.68 23.26 -5.72
CA LYS A 239 21.64 22.91 -6.76
C LYS A 239 23.04 22.82 -6.19
N ARG A 240 23.87 22.00 -6.83
CA ARG A 240 25.32 21.97 -6.64
C ARG A 240 26.02 21.80 -8.00
N PRO A 241 27.30 22.15 -8.11
CA PRO A 241 28.09 21.76 -9.26
C PRO A 241 28.13 20.22 -9.41
N PRO A 242 28.01 19.69 -10.64
CA PRO A 242 28.33 18.31 -10.97
C PRO A 242 29.71 17.88 -10.47
N TYR A 243 29.86 16.61 -10.08
CA TYR A 243 31.20 16.05 -9.85
C TYR A 243 31.91 15.78 -11.17
N LEU A 244 33.24 15.77 -11.13
CA LEU A 244 34.09 15.59 -12.30
C LEU A 244 33.88 14.19 -12.91
N PRO A 245 34.02 14.06 -14.24
CA PRO A 245 33.96 12.76 -14.93
C PRO A 245 35.10 11.85 -14.45
N ASP A 246 35.00 10.57 -14.78
CA ASP A 246 36.00 9.57 -14.38
C ASP A 246 37.38 9.85 -14.99
N ASP A 247 38.43 9.55 -14.23
CA ASP A 247 39.83 9.76 -14.62
C ASP A 247 40.72 8.55 -14.26
N GLU A 248 42.04 8.73 -14.30
CA GLU A 248 43.02 7.69 -13.97
C GLU A 248 42.84 7.11 -12.55
N ILE A 249 42.36 7.90 -11.59
CA ILE A 249 42.13 7.44 -10.21
C ILE A 249 40.96 6.43 -10.19
N ASP A 250 39.89 6.69 -10.95
CA ASP A 250 38.76 5.76 -11.03
C ASP A 250 39.17 4.43 -11.68
N HIS A 251 39.94 4.49 -12.78
CA HIS A 251 40.48 3.30 -13.43
C HIS A 251 41.44 2.53 -12.52
N TYR A 252 42.25 3.22 -11.71
CA TYR A 252 43.08 2.59 -10.70
C TYR A 252 42.23 1.86 -9.64
N LEU A 253 41.15 2.48 -9.14
CA LEU A 253 40.27 1.84 -8.16
C LEU A 253 39.58 0.61 -8.74
N GLU A 254 39.11 0.68 -9.98
CA GLU A 254 38.47 -0.45 -10.67
C GLU A 254 39.45 -1.60 -10.88
N SER A 255 40.63 -1.33 -11.43
CA SER A 255 41.64 -2.35 -11.74
C SER A 255 42.27 -3.00 -10.51
N THR A 256 42.33 -2.29 -9.38
CA THR A 256 42.88 -2.83 -8.12
C THR A 256 41.85 -3.53 -7.25
N PHE A 257 40.59 -3.57 -7.67
CA PHE A 257 39.54 -4.27 -6.94
C PHE A 257 39.78 -5.80 -7.05
N PRO A 258 39.98 -6.51 -5.93
CA PRO A 258 40.45 -7.90 -5.96
C PRO A 258 39.35 -8.93 -6.25
N PHE A 259 38.13 -8.50 -6.54
CA PHE A 259 36.99 -9.37 -6.78
C PHE A 259 36.36 -9.05 -8.14
N GLU A 260 35.72 -10.05 -8.75
CA GLU A 260 34.91 -9.82 -9.93
C GLU A 260 33.59 -9.13 -9.53
N GLU A 261 33.29 -8.02 -10.19
CA GLU A 261 32.07 -7.27 -9.92
C GLU A 261 30.85 -7.94 -10.54
N THR A 262 29.80 -8.08 -9.74
CA THR A 262 28.53 -8.60 -10.23
C THR A 262 27.83 -7.60 -11.15
N PRO A 263 26.93 -8.04 -12.05
CA PRO A 263 26.13 -7.12 -12.87
C PRO A 263 25.36 -6.08 -12.06
N ASP A 264 24.85 -6.46 -10.89
CA ASP A 264 24.14 -5.55 -9.98
C ASP A 264 25.06 -4.51 -9.35
N GLN A 265 26.28 -4.89 -8.98
CA GLN A 265 27.29 -3.94 -8.49
C GLN A 265 27.67 -2.94 -9.57
N LYS A 266 27.95 -3.40 -10.80
CA LYS A 266 28.29 -2.53 -11.94
C LYS A 266 27.17 -1.52 -12.21
N ARG A 267 25.93 -2.00 -12.26
CA ARG A 267 24.75 -1.15 -12.40
C ARG A 267 24.65 -0.11 -11.28
N ALA A 268 24.80 -0.54 -10.02
CA ALA A 268 24.71 0.37 -8.87
C ALA A 268 25.79 1.45 -8.90
N ILE A 269 27.04 1.09 -9.25
CA ILE A 269 28.15 2.02 -9.38
C ILE A 269 27.85 3.06 -10.47
N GLU A 270 27.42 2.60 -11.64
CA GLU A 270 27.10 3.46 -12.79
C GLU A 270 25.93 4.42 -12.49
N GLU A 271 24.88 3.93 -11.85
CA GLU A 271 23.75 4.76 -11.43
C GLU A 271 24.16 5.83 -10.41
N ILE A 272 25.00 5.48 -9.44
CA ILE A 272 25.56 6.43 -8.47
C ILE A 272 26.43 7.48 -9.16
N LYS A 273 27.31 7.08 -10.10
CA LYS A 273 28.14 8.02 -10.87
C LYS A 273 27.26 9.04 -11.60
N LYS A 274 26.24 8.57 -12.32
CA LYS A 274 25.27 9.44 -13.02
C LYS A 274 24.54 10.38 -12.08
N ASP A 275 24.18 9.95 -10.88
CA ASP A 275 23.54 10.81 -9.89
C ASP A 275 24.51 11.86 -9.33
N LEU A 276 25.80 11.50 -9.21
CA LEU A 276 26.87 12.40 -8.77
C LEU A 276 27.28 13.44 -9.83
N GLU A 277 27.03 13.19 -11.11
CA GLU A 277 27.30 14.10 -12.23
C GLU A 277 26.13 15.06 -12.53
N LYS A 278 25.02 14.95 -11.81
CA LYS A 278 23.89 15.90 -11.93
C LYS A 278 24.07 17.12 -11.03
N GLU A 279 23.40 18.22 -11.39
CA GLU A 279 23.29 19.41 -10.55
C GLU A 279 22.47 19.18 -9.27
N LYS A 280 21.63 18.13 -9.24
CA LYS A 280 20.77 17.79 -8.11
C LYS A 280 21.54 16.95 -7.08
N PRO A 281 21.44 17.25 -5.77
CA PRO A 281 22.01 16.40 -4.72
C PRO A 281 21.46 14.97 -4.77
N MET A 282 22.35 13.96 -4.80
CA MET A 282 21.98 12.53 -4.83
C MET A 282 21.34 12.07 -3.51
N ASP A 283 20.18 11.41 -3.56
CA ASP A 283 19.59 10.64 -2.45
C ASP A 283 19.45 9.20 -2.91
N ARG A 284 20.23 8.28 -2.35
CA ARG A 284 20.19 6.90 -2.82
C ARG A 284 20.41 5.95 -1.67
N LEU A 285 19.53 4.95 -1.61
CA LEU A 285 19.66 3.80 -0.73
C LEU A 285 20.18 2.61 -1.55
N LEU A 286 21.37 2.11 -1.19
CA LEU A 286 21.93 0.90 -1.77
C LEU A 286 21.65 -0.29 -0.84
N CYS A 287 20.74 -1.17 -1.26
CA CYS A 287 20.40 -2.39 -0.54
C CYS A 287 21.19 -3.59 -1.10
N GLY A 288 21.66 -4.46 -0.23
CA GLY A 288 22.31 -5.71 -0.59
C GLY A 288 22.75 -6.49 0.64
N ASP A 289 23.00 -7.78 0.50
CA ASP A 289 23.36 -8.65 1.62
C ASP A 289 24.81 -8.42 2.10
N VAL A 290 25.13 -8.96 3.27
CA VAL A 290 26.49 -8.89 3.84
C VAL A 290 27.47 -9.57 2.87
N GLY A 291 28.58 -8.89 2.57
CA GLY A 291 29.61 -9.41 1.64
C GLY A 291 29.43 -9.00 0.17
N PHE A 292 28.30 -8.40 -0.22
CA PHE A 292 28.02 -8.01 -1.62
C PHE A 292 28.72 -6.73 -2.07
N GLY A 293 29.89 -6.39 -1.51
CA GLY A 293 30.70 -5.27 -2.02
C GLY A 293 30.13 -3.86 -1.83
N LYS A 294 29.10 -3.65 -0.99
CA LYS A 294 28.51 -2.31 -0.73
C LYS A 294 29.57 -1.26 -0.34
N THR A 295 30.57 -1.68 0.42
CA THR A 295 31.69 -0.83 0.85
C THR A 295 32.52 -0.32 -0.32
N GLU A 296 32.72 -1.15 -1.37
CA GLU A 296 33.45 -0.75 -2.57
C GLU A 296 32.67 0.31 -3.35
N VAL A 297 31.36 0.13 -3.50
CA VAL A 297 30.49 1.11 -4.16
C VAL A 297 30.53 2.47 -3.43
N ALA A 298 30.48 2.45 -2.09
CA ALA A 298 30.60 3.65 -1.27
C ALA A 298 31.99 4.30 -1.40
N LEU A 299 33.07 3.51 -1.38
CA LEU A 299 34.44 3.99 -1.56
C LEU A 299 34.60 4.78 -2.87
N ARG A 300 34.14 4.22 -4.00
CA ARG A 300 34.25 4.89 -5.31
C ARG A 300 33.46 6.21 -5.35
N ALA A 301 32.27 6.23 -4.77
CA ALA A 301 31.48 7.45 -4.64
C ALA A 301 32.19 8.53 -3.80
N MET A 302 32.82 8.13 -2.69
CA MET A 302 33.60 9.04 -1.85
C MET A 302 34.82 9.60 -2.59
N VAL A 303 35.57 8.77 -3.31
CA VAL A 303 36.74 9.22 -4.07
C VAL A 303 36.33 10.19 -5.18
N LYS A 304 35.23 9.94 -5.89
CA LYS A 304 34.68 10.87 -6.90
C LYS A 304 34.31 12.24 -6.30
N ALA A 305 33.81 12.27 -5.07
CA ALA A 305 33.57 13.52 -4.36
C ALA A 305 34.89 14.24 -3.99
N VAL A 306 35.87 13.49 -3.46
CA VAL A 306 37.17 14.04 -3.04
C VAL A 306 37.97 14.63 -4.20
N LYS A 307 38.07 13.90 -5.32
CA LYS A 307 38.75 14.39 -6.52
C LYS A 307 38.06 15.62 -7.14
N SER A 308 36.77 15.78 -6.89
CA SER A 308 36.00 16.97 -7.31
C SER A 308 36.21 18.18 -6.37
N GLY A 309 37.14 18.10 -5.41
CA GLY A 309 37.48 19.20 -4.50
C GLY A 309 36.65 19.26 -3.21
N TYR A 310 35.86 18.22 -2.91
CA TYR A 310 35.00 18.18 -1.72
C TYR A 310 35.57 17.24 -0.64
N GLN A 311 34.99 17.29 0.55
CA GLN A 311 35.25 16.29 1.60
C GLN A 311 34.16 15.21 1.58
N ALA A 312 34.55 13.98 1.90
CA ALA A 312 33.63 12.85 2.04
C ALA A 312 33.62 12.33 3.48
N ALA A 313 32.44 12.07 4.03
CA ALA A 313 32.26 11.52 5.37
C ALA A 313 31.51 10.19 5.30
N MET A 314 31.99 9.18 6.01
CA MET A 314 31.32 7.90 6.20
C MET A 314 30.90 7.78 7.67
N LEU A 315 29.60 7.79 7.93
CA LEU A 315 29.04 7.62 9.27
C LEU A 315 28.77 6.14 9.54
N CYS A 316 29.19 5.65 10.70
CA CYS A 316 29.00 4.26 11.12
C CYS A 316 28.28 4.21 12.48
N PRO A 317 27.43 3.20 12.73
CA PRO A 317 26.64 3.12 13.97
C PRO A 317 27.47 2.65 15.17
N THR A 318 28.63 2.04 14.95
CA THR A 318 29.52 1.53 16.01
C THR A 318 30.98 1.81 15.70
N THR A 319 31.80 1.95 16.74
CA THR A 319 33.25 2.16 16.63
C THR A 319 33.98 0.98 15.97
N ILE A 320 33.49 -0.25 16.19
CA ILE A 320 34.04 -1.47 15.55
C ILE A 320 33.87 -1.39 14.02
N LEU A 321 32.67 -1.05 13.54
CA LEU A 321 32.42 -0.89 12.10
C LEU A 321 33.22 0.27 11.53
N ALA A 322 33.29 1.40 12.23
CA ALA A 322 34.10 2.54 11.82
C ALA A 322 35.58 2.15 11.65
N HIS A 323 36.15 1.41 12.60
CA HIS A 323 37.52 0.91 12.50
C HIS A 323 37.70 -0.07 11.33
N GLN A 324 36.73 -0.98 11.12
CA GLN A 324 36.76 -1.94 10.00
C GLN A 324 36.75 -1.22 8.64
N HIS A 325 35.88 -0.22 8.47
CA HIS A 325 35.84 0.60 7.27
C HIS A 325 37.16 1.36 7.09
N TYR A 326 37.68 2.02 8.13
CA TYR A 326 38.94 2.75 8.08
C TYR A 326 40.11 1.87 7.61
N GLN A 327 40.26 0.66 8.15
CA GLN A 327 41.34 -0.26 7.73
C GLN A 327 41.17 -0.75 6.28
N ASN A 328 39.93 -0.89 5.80
CA ASN A 328 39.67 -1.26 4.41
C ASN A 328 40.00 -0.09 3.46
N LEU A 329 39.42 1.09 3.72
CA LEU A 329 39.68 2.32 2.99
C LEU A 329 41.18 2.65 2.95
N LYS A 330 41.88 2.56 4.08
CA LYS A 330 43.34 2.82 4.16
C LYS A 330 44.15 1.89 3.26
N ARG A 331 43.74 0.62 3.13
CA ARG A 331 44.40 -0.34 2.22
C ARG A 331 44.11 -0.03 0.75
N ARG A 332 42.84 0.24 0.42
CA ARG A 332 42.41 0.55 -0.96
C ARG A 332 43.00 1.86 -1.48
N LEU A 333 43.13 2.87 -0.61
CA LEU A 333 43.62 4.22 -0.94
C LEU A 333 45.13 4.40 -0.77
N LYS A 334 45.89 3.35 -0.44
CA LYS A 334 47.30 3.44 -0.03
C LYS A 334 48.21 4.23 -0.98
N ASN A 335 47.97 4.15 -2.29
CA ASN A 335 48.80 4.77 -3.33
C ASN A 335 48.14 6.01 -3.95
N LEU A 336 47.06 6.53 -3.35
CA LEU A 336 46.34 7.68 -3.85
C LEU A 336 46.60 8.91 -2.96
N PRO A 337 46.62 10.13 -3.52
CA PRO A 337 46.86 11.36 -2.77
C PRO A 337 45.63 11.80 -1.97
N ILE A 338 45.05 10.90 -1.18
CA ILE A 338 43.82 11.11 -0.41
C ILE A 338 44.11 10.88 1.08
N ASN A 339 43.92 11.92 1.87
CA ASN A 339 44.06 11.84 3.33
C ASN A 339 42.81 11.22 3.96
N LEU A 340 43.01 10.19 4.79
CA LEU A 340 41.95 9.52 5.52
C LEU A 340 42.17 9.69 7.03
N ALA A 341 41.12 10.08 7.75
CA ALA A 341 41.11 10.16 9.21
C ALA A 341 39.92 9.39 9.79
N LEU A 342 40.12 8.77 10.95
CA LEU A 342 39.05 8.24 11.78
C LEU A 342 38.87 9.22 12.94
N LEU A 343 37.65 9.77 13.08
CA LEU A 343 37.31 10.75 14.10
C LEU A 343 36.70 10.10 15.35
#